data_AF-A0A967GZA6-F1
#
_entry.id   AF-A0A967GZA6-F1
#
_cell.length_a   1.000
_cell.length_b   1.000
_cell.length_c   1.000
_cell.angle_alpha   90.00
_cell.angle_beta   90.00
_cell.angle_gamma   90.00
#
_symmetry.space_group_name_H-M   'P 1'
#
loop_
_entity.id
_entity.type
_entity.pdbx_description
1 polymer ?
#
loop_
_entity_poly.entity_id
_entity_poly.type
_entity_poly.pdbx_seq_one_letter_code
_entity_poly.pdbx_strand_id
1 'polypeptide(L)' 'YTLGQRKGHGVASPREGMAYVVVGKDPNSNRLIVGWDEEATPGLYASTCTVTSVSSIAEAV' A
#
# COMPACT_ATOMS: atom_id res chain seq x y z
N TYR A 1 -6.67 -2.35 -7.62
CA TYR A 1 -5.98 -1.38 -6.76
C TYR A 1 -4.71 -1.98 -6.19
N THR A 2 -3.69 -1.18 -5.86
CA THR A 2 -2.40 -1.61 -5.29
C THR A 2 -2.04 -0.69 -4.13
N LEU A 3 -1.33 -1.18 -3.09
CA LEU A 3 -0.85 -0.32 -2.00
C LEU A 3 0.01 0.84 -2.55
N GLY A 4 -0.14 2.03 -1.99
CA GLY A 4 0.50 3.26 -2.46
C GLY A 4 -0.10 3.87 -3.73
N GLN A 5 -1.15 3.27 -4.31
CA GLN A 5 -1.76 3.80 -5.54
C GLN A 5 -2.49 5.12 -5.29
N ARG A 6 -2.07 6.18 -5.99
CA ARG A 6 -2.66 7.54 -5.93
C ARG A 6 -3.75 7.82 -6.97
N LYS A 7 -3.71 7.20 -8.15
CA LYS A 7 -4.65 7.49 -9.25
C LYS A 7 -5.64 6.36 -9.45
N GLY A 8 -6.84 6.68 -9.92
CA GLY A 8 -7.84 5.69 -10.36
C GLY A 8 -8.77 5.14 -9.28
N HIS A 9 -8.67 5.56 -8.02
CA HIS A 9 -9.62 5.21 -6.96
C HIS A 9 -10.81 6.18 -6.84
N GLY A 10 -10.84 7.26 -7.62
CA GLY A 10 -12.00 8.15 -7.73
C GLY A 10 -12.30 9.03 -6.51
N VAL A 11 -11.40 9.10 -5.52
CA VAL A 11 -11.55 9.95 -4.33
C VAL A 11 -10.81 11.26 -4.56
N ALA A 12 -11.53 12.37 -4.45
CA ALA A 12 -10.96 13.71 -4.61
C ALA A 12 -10.10 14.11 -3.40
N SER A 13 -9.04 14.86 -3.67
CA SER A 13 -8.24 15.50 -2.63
C SER A 13 -9.09 16.55 -1.88
N PRO A 14 -9.09 16.55 -0.54
CA PRO A 14 -9.84 17.51 0.24
C PRO A 14 -9.04 18.80 0.53
N ARG A 15 -7.72 18.79 0.31
CA ARG A 15 -6.83 19.92 0.52
C ARG A 15 -5.81 20.01 -0.61
N GLU A 16 -5.42 21.24 -0.97
CA GLU A 16 -4.32 21.48 -1.90
C GLU A 16 -3.02 20.82 -1.41
N GLY A 17 -2.29 20.17 -2.32
CA GLY A 17 -1.04 19.48 -2.01
C GLY A 17 -1.21 18.13 -1.29
N MET A 18 -2.42 17.76 -0.86
CA MET A 18 -2.69 16.50 -0.16
C MET A 18 -3.40 15.51 -1.07
N ALA A 19 -3.01 14.24 -1.04
CA ALA A 19 -3.63 13.18 -1.85
C ALA A 19 -4.02 11.99 -0.98
N TYR A 20 -5.08 11.31 -1.39
CA TYR A 20 -5.36 9.96 -0.90
C TYR A 20 -4.53 8.95 -1.68
N VAL A 21 -4.07 7.93 -0.96
CA VAL A 21 -3.43 6.74 -1.51
C VAL A 21 -4.06 5.51 -0.91
N VAL A 22 -3.99 4.38 -1.63
CA VAL A 22 -4.47 3.09 -1.12
C VAL A 22 -3.51 2.59 -0.04
N VAL A 23 -4.01 2.39 1.18
CA VAL A 23 -3.21 1.94 2.35
C VAL A 23 -3.60 0.55 2.85
N GLY A 24 -4.69 0.00 2.32
CA GLY A 24 -5.15 -1.32 2.70
C GLY A 24 -6.26 -1.86 1.80
N LYS A 25 -6.50 -3.16 1.93
CA LYS A 25 -7.60 -3.86 1.26
C LYS A 25 -8.21 -4.84 2.25
N ASP A 26 -9.52 -4.79 2.38
CA ASP A 26 -10.29 -5.81 3.08
C ASP A 26 -11.15 -6.56 2.05
N PRO A 27 -10.68 -7.71 1.52
CA PRO A 27 -11.41 -8.47 0.52
C PRO A 27 -12.66 -9.14 1.09
N ASN A 28 -12.72 -9.40 2.40
CA ASN A 28 -13.87 -10.06 3.03
C ASN A 28 -15.08 -9.14 3.02
N SER A 29 -14.87 -7.85 3.29
CA SER A 29 -15.93 -6.84 3.26
C SER A 29 -16.00 -6.06 1.94
N ASN A 30 -15.17 -6.42 0.96
CA ASN A 30 -15.00 -5.69 -0.31
C ASN A 30 -14.72 -4.18 -0.11
N ARG A 31 -13.80 -3.83 0.80
CA ARG A 31 -13.44 -2.43 1.10
C ARG A 31 -12.04 -2.09 0.61
N LEU A 32 -11.93 -0.94 -0.03
CA LEU A 32 -10.66 -0.30 -0.33
C LEU A 32 -10.37 0.75 0.74
N ILE A 33 -9.25 0.60 1.46
CA ILE A 33 -8.86 1.51 2.53
C ILE A 33 -7.91 2.55 1.92
N VAL A 34 -8.26 3.82 2.05
CA VAL A 34 -7.45 4.96 1.61
C VAL A 34 -7.03 5.80 2.80
N GLY A 35 -5.83 6.37 2.73
CA GLY A 35 -5.23 7.23 3.74
C GLY A 35 -4.42 8.35 3.09
N TRP A 36 -3.82 9.20 3.91
CA TRP A 36 -2.99 10.30 3.43
C TRP A 36 -1.66 9.80 2.85
N ASP A 37 -1.13 10.55 1.89
CA ASP A 37 0.21 10.34 1.36
C ASP A 37 1.27 10.95 2.30
N GLU A 38 1.45 10.35 3.47
CA GLU A 38 2.43 10.78 4.48
C GLU A 38 3.01 9.60 5.27
N GLU A 39 4.23 9.76 5.78
CA GLU A 39 5.00 8.72 6.47
C GLU A 39 4.27 8.15 7.70
N ALA A 40 3.55 9.00 8.43
CA ALA A 40 2.80 8.62 9.61
C ALA A 40 1.52 7.81 9.32
N THR A 41 1.12 7.68 8.04
CA THR A 41 -0.14 7.01 7.69
C THR A 41 -0.05 5.51 7.94
N PRO A 42 -0.90 4.94 8.82
CA PRO A 42 -0.91 3.51 9.10
C PRO A 42 -1.19 2.69 7.84
N GLY A 43 -0.38 1.65 7.61
CA GLY A 43 -0.53 0.72 6.48
C GLY A 43 0.13 1.16 5.18
N LEU A 44 0.64 2.40 5.08
CA LEU A 44 1.36 2.87 3.89
C LEU A 44 2.82 2.42 3.87
N TYR A 45 3.51 2.56 5.01
CA TYR A 45 4.91 2.17 5.19
C TYR A 45 5.04 1.03 6.20
N ALA A 46 6.02 0.15 5.99
CA ALA A 46 6.33 -0.97 6.86
C ALA A 46 7.84 -1.19 6.95
N SER A 47 8.34 -1.52 8.14
CA SER A 47 9.75 -1.81 8.38
C SER A 47 10.11 -3.29 8.23
N THR A 48 9.11 -4.17 8.13
CA THR A 48 9.28 -5.62 8.06
C THR A 48 8.23 -6.23 7.14
N CYS A 49 8.62 -7.26 6.38
CA CYS A 49 7.69 -8.05 5.58
C CYS A 49 8.10 -9.53 5.61
N THR A 50 7.12 -10.40 5.36
CA THR A 50 7.38 -11.83 5.15
C THR A 50 7.48 -12.10 3.65
N VAL A 51 8.59 -12.70 3.22
CA VAL A 51 8.79 -13.11 1.83
C VAL A 51 8.66 -14.62 1.73
N THR A 52 7.88 -15.10 0.76
CA THR A 52 7.72 -16.52 0.43
C THR A 52 8.21 -16.79 -0.99
N SER A 53 8.37 -18.06 -1.36
CA SER A 53 8.84 -18.48 -2.69
C SER A 53 10.23 -17.93 -3.03
N VAL A 54 11.13 -17.92 -2.03
CA VAL A 54 12.52 -17.47 -2.19
C VAL A 54 13.29 -18.45 -3.05
N SER A 55 14.00 -17.94 -4.05
CA SER A 55 14.96 -18.67 -4.86
C SER A 55 16.32 -17.98 -4.74
N SER A 56 17.40 -18.77 -4.63
CA SER A 56 18.77 -18.27 -4.55
C SER A 56 19.60 -18.77 -5.73
N ILE A 57 20.39 -17.87 -6.31
CA ILE A 57 21.31 -18.19 -7.42
C ILE A 57 22.68 -18.69 -6.92
N ALA A 58 22.93 -18.59 -5.61
CA ALA A 58 24.22 -18.86 -4.98
C ALA A 58 24.10 -19.99 -3.95
N GLU A 59 23.54 -21.13 -4.36
CA GLU A 59 23.61 -22.34 -3.53
C GLU A 59 25.06 -22.84 -3.54
N ALA A 60 25.69 -22.86 -2.37
CA ALA A 60 26.99 -23.50 -2.23
C ALA A 60 26.78 -25.02 -2.29
N VAL A 61 27.25 -25.62 -3.38
CA VAL A 61 27.39 -27.07 -3.54
C VAL A 61 28.55 -27.59 -2.70
#